data_AF-A0A8J7F4G9-F1
#
_entry.id   AF-A0A8J7F4G9-F1
#
_cell.length_a   1.000
_cell.length_b   1.000
_cell.length_c   1.000
_cell.angle_alpha   90.00
_cell.angle_beta   90.00
_cell.angle_gamma   90.00
#
_symmetry.space_group_name_H-M   'P 1'
#
loop_
_entity.id
_entity.type
_entity.pdbx_description
1 polymer ?
#
loop_
_entity_poly.entity_id
_entity_poly.type
_entity_poly.pdbx_seq_one_letter_code
_entity_poly.pdbx_strand_id
1 'polypeptide(L)'
;MSSSKYVIFDAHLHGVNFIQQTDGFDALLREMDKARVEKCIVFGLPVSKQWPEWENEEPTYYLSNESRCYYYSLTDAIIAQAYMNLTAENRKRIIPLICGFSPVDRYAIKHIERIMDLYPSVFKGIGEILCRHDDLTNLTYGQPARVNHKALFPIFDFAGQHQLPILVHQNATSVGRTNQLSYTDEIIEMLEAFPHTTLVWAHCGVSRRVRIEKLHEVIDNLLCKYHNLYVDYSWLVFDHYICPQGQPDENWLKLTEKHSHRICLGSDIFGHFESLGERLGRYTPFLDCLSKETCENVCTKTANRLYASVLPV
;
A
#
# COMPACT_ATOMS: atom_id res chain seq x y z
N MET A 1 -14.46 -20.37 -2.16
CA MET A 1 -13.58 -19.93 -3.27
C MET A 1 -12.15 -20.34 -2.94
N SER A 2 -11.35 -20.73 -3.93
CA SER A 2 -10.06 -21.38 -3.70
C SER A 2 -9.00 -20.39 -3.21
N SER A 3 -8.23 -20.78 -2.20
CA SER A 3 -6.95 -20.16 -1.82
C SER A 3 -5.99 -20.09 -3.00
N SER A 4 -5.01 -19.19 -2.94
CA SER A 4 -3.94 -19.09 -3.95
C SER A 4 -3.23 -20.43 -4.18
N LYS A 5 -2.91 -20.72 -5.45
CA LYS A 5 -2.04 -21.84 -5.85
C LYS A 5 -0.58 -21.62 -5.44
N TYR A 6 -0.19 -20.36 -5.23
CA TYR A 6 1.17 -19.93 -4.95
C TYR A 6 1.34 -19.48 -3.50
N VAL A 7 2.54 -19.63 -2.96
CA VAL A 7 2.92 -18.98 -1.70
C VAL A 7 3.16 -17.51 -2.00
N ILE A 8 2.51 -16.63 -1.24
CA ILE A 8 2.53 -15.18 -1.49
C ILE A 8 3.04 -14.44 -0.26
N PHE A 9 3.83 -13.40 -0.49
CA PHE A 9 4.05 -12.30 0.44
C PHE A 9 3.03 -11.22 0.09
N ASP A 10 2.09 -10.93 1.00
CA ASP A 10 1.12 -9.85 0.81
C ASP A 10 1.74 -8.48 1.11
N ALA A 11 2.05 -7.73 0.07
CA ALA A 11 2.74 -6.45 0.17
C ALA A 11 1.79 -5.23 0.24
N HIS A 12 0.51 -5.41 0.56
CA HIS A 12 -0.41 -4.29 0.84
C HIS A 12 -1.62 -4.75 1.66
N LEU A 13 -1.68 -4.41 2.95
CA LEU A 13 -2.78 -4.80 3.84
C LEU A 13 -2.96 -3.78 4.97
N HIS A 14 -4.21 -3.38 5.20
CA HIS A 14 -4.59 -2.54 6.34
C HIS A 14 -5.06 -3.41 7.50
N GLY A 15 -4.39 -3.30 8.64
CA GLY A 15 -4.73 -4.04 9.87
C GLY A 15 -6.02 -3.58 10.52
N VAL A 16 -6.57 -2.44 10.11
CA VAL A 16 -7.82 -1.85 10.59
C VAL A 16 -8.67 -1.30 9.44
N ASN A 17 -9.97 -1.06 9.68
CA ASN A 17 -10.89 -0.43 8.73
C ASN A 17 -11.01 1.10 8.91
N PHE A 18 -11.93 1.75 8.17
CA PHE A 18 -12.15 3.22 8.20
C PHE A 18 -12.65 3.78 9.53
N ILE A 19 -13.03 2.92 10.48
CA ILE A 19 -13.39 3.28 11.86
C ILE A 19 -12.43 2.61 12.87
N GLN A 20 -11.25 2.20 12.39
CA GLN A 20 -10.14 1.68 13.19
C GLN A 20 -10.44 0.35 13.91
N GLN A 21 -11.43 -0.42 13.42
CA GLN A 21 -11.76 -1.76 13.92
C GLN A 21 -10.97 -2.84 13.18
N THR A 22 -10.79 -3.99 13.83
CA THR A 22 -10.01 -5.13 13.32
C THR A 22 -10.53 -6.46 13.88
N ASP A 23 -10.42 -7.52 13.08
CA ASP A 23 -10.61 -8.91 13.53
C ASP A 23 -9.43 -9.40 14.40
N GLY A 24 -8.32 -8.65 14.43
CA GLY A 24 -7.11 -8.93 15.19
C GLY A 24 -6.08 -9.80 14.48
N PHE A 25 -4.83 -9.73 14.92
CA PHE A 25 -3.71 -10.39 14.22
C PHE A 25 -3.74 -11.92 14.31
N ASP A 26 -4.37 -12.51 15.33
CA ASP A 26 -4.59 -13.95 15.36
C ASP A 26 -5.58 -14.41 14.27
N ALA A 27 -6.57 -13.59 13.94
CA ALA A 27 -7.45 -13.84 12.80
C ALA A 27 -6.71 -13.69 11.48
N LEU A 28 -5.92 -12.62 11.33
CA LEU A 28 -5.06 -12.42 10.17
C LEU A 28 -4.15 -13.63 9.93
N LEU A 29 -3.44 -14.12 10.94
CA LEU A 29 -2.54 -15.26 10.82
C LEU A 29 -3.27 -16.55 10.40
N ARG A 30 -4.48 -16.81 10.93
CA ARG A 30 -5.30 -17.95 10.50
C ARG A 30 -5.70 -17.84 9.02
N GLU A 31 -6.09 -16.66 8.57
CA GLU A 31 -6.43 -16.44 7.17
C GLU A 31 -5.19 -16.48 6.25
N MET A 32 -4.04 -16.01 6.72
CA MET A 32 -2.76 -16.16 6.03
C MET A 32 -2.41 -17.64 5.83
N ASP A 33 -2.58 -18.47 6.86
CA ASP A 33 -2.33 -19.92 6.77
C ASP A 33 -3.25 -20.60 5.74
N LYS A 34 -4.54 -20.29 5.78
CA LYS A 34 -5.52 -20.79 4.79
C LYS A 34 -5.19 -20.31 3.37
N ALA A 35 -4.71 -19.09 3.22
CA ALA A 35 -4.43 -18.44 1.95
C ALA A 35 -3.02 -18.73 1.40
N ARG A 36 -2.17 -19.45 2.13
CA ARG A 36 -0.75 -19.69 1.81
C ARG A 36 0.07 -18.40 1.74
N VAL A 37 -0.23 -17.46 2.62
CA VAL A 37 0.52 -16.21 2.77
C VAL A 37 1.64 -16.42 3.80
N GLU A 38 2.90 -16.34 3.34
CA GLU A 38 4.05 -16.55 4.23
C GLU A 38 4.28 -15.35 5.15
N LYS A 39 4.18 -14.15 4.59
CA LYS A 39 4.40 -12.87 5.25
C LYS A 39 3.46 -11.82 4.70
N CYS A 40 3.19 -10.78 5.47
CA CYS A 40 2.54 -9.59 4.97
C CYS A 40 3.23 -8.34 5.51
N ILE A 41 3.14 -7.25 4.74
CA ILE A 41 3.20 -5.93 5.36
C ILE A 41 1.85 -5.65 6.02
N VAL A 42 1.86 -4.87 7.10
CA VAL A 42 0.63 -4.34 7.70
C VAL A 42 0.85 -2.89 8.07
N PHE A 43 -0.11 -2.05 7.76
CA PHE A 43 -0.19 -0.70 8.30
C PHE A 43 -1.58 -0.47 8.87
N GLY A 44 -1.72 0.61 9.61
CA GLY A 44 -3.02 1.05 10.06
C GLY A 44 -3.85 1.57 8.88
N LEU A 45 -4.77 2.47 9.19
CA LEU A 45 -5.37 3.31 8.17
C LEU A 45 -5.18 4.75 8.65
N PRO A 46 -4.48 5.61 7.89
CA PRO A 46 -3.99 6.89 8.39
C PRO A 46 -5.12 7.90 8.63
N VAL A 47 -6.33 7.60 8.17
CA VAL A 47 -7.52 8.41 8.38
C VAL A 47 -8.65 7.59 9.00
N SER A 48 -9.48 8.24 9.81
CA SER A 48 -10.73 7.69 10.33
C SER A 48 -11.92 8.47 9.76
N LYS A 49 -12.97 7.76 9.37
CA LYS A 49 -14.25 8.33 8.94
C LYS A 49 -15.00 8.83 10.16
N GLN A 50 -15.55 10.05 10.07
CA GLN A 50 -16.37 10.62 11.14
C GLN A 50 -17.77 10.01 11.12
N TRP A 51 -18.33 9.74 12.30
CA TRP A 51 -19.76 9.48 12.46
C TRP A 51 -20.41 10.71 13.13
N PRO A 52 -20.98 11.64 12.35
CA PRO A 52 -21.60 12.85 12.90
C PRO A 52 -23.05 12.61 13.34
N GLU A 53 -23.57 13.47 14.23
CA GLU A 53 -24.93 13.36 14.81
C GLU A 53 -26.05 13.27 13.76
N TRP A 54 -25.87 13.87 12.59
CA TRP A 54 -26.88 13.91 11.52
C TRP A 54 -26.87 12.67 10.61
N GLU A 55 -25.92 11.75 10.81
CA GLU A 55 -25.87 10.45 10.10
C GLU A 55 -26.48 9.36 10.98
N ASN A 56 -27.62 8.82 10.55
CA ASN A 56 -28.36 7.81 11.32
C ASN A 56 -27.66 6.44 11.36
N GLU A 57 -26.81 6.15 10.38
CA GLU A 57 -26.11 4.87 10.24
C GLU A 57 -24.60 5.05 10.46
N GLU A 58 -24.00 4.13 11.21
CA GLU A 58 -22.56 4.09 11.40
C GLU A 58 -21.85 3.82 10.06
N PRO A 59 -20.85 4.64 9.68
CA PRO A 59 -20.14 4.45 8.42
C PRO A 59 -19.15 3.28 8.53
N THR A 60 -19.10 2.44 7.50
CA THR A 60 -18.18 1.30 7.41
C THR A 60 -17.03 1.52 6.43
N TYR A 61 -17.15 2.52 5.55
CA TYR A 61 -16.19 2.86 4.50
C TYR A 61 -16.16 4.38 4.26
N TYR A 62 -15.11 4.90 3.60
CA TYR A 62 -15.03 6.35 3.35
C TYR A 62 -16.13 6.87 2.42
N LEU A 63 -16.73 6.02 1.58
CA LEU A 63 -17.87 6.36 0.72
C LEU A 63 -19.23 6.00 1.33
N SER A 64 -19.30 5.55 2.59
CA SER A 64 -20.59 5.21 3.21
C SER A 64 -21.56 6.40 3.24
N ASN A 65 -21.02 7.62 3.35
CA ASN A 65 -21.78 8.87 3.37
C ASN A 65 -20.87 10.09 3.10
N GLU A 66 -21.43 11.31 3.25
CA GLU A 66 -20.74 12.58 2.95
C GLU A 66 -19.92 13.14 4.12
N SER A 67 -19.85 12.43 5.25
CA SER A 67 -19.03 12.89 6.39
C SER A 67 -17.55 12.92 6.03
N ARG A 68 -16.75 13.69 6.77
CA ARG A 68 -15.33 13.84 6.47
C ARG A 68 -14.51 12.73 7.13
N CYS A 69 -13.31 12.52 6.62
CA CYS A 69 -12.24 11.78 7.27
C CYS A 69 -11.27 12.74 7.96
N TYR A 70 -10.65 12.31 9.04
CA TYR A 70 -9.57 13.05 9.71
C TYR A 70 -8.35 12.13 9.92
N TYR A 71 -7.14 12.71 9.93
CA TYR A 71 -5.93 11.93 10.21
C TYR A 71 -5.96 11.36 11.63
N TYR A 72 -5.70 10.06 11.76
CA TYR A 72 -5.85 9.32 13.01
C TYR A 72 -4.55 8.67 13.46
N SER A 73 -3.80 9.39 14.29
CA SER A 73 -2.46 8.98 14.70
C SER A 73 -2.39 7.77 15.62
N LEU A 74 -3.46 7.42 16.33
CA LEU A 74 -3.44 6.26 17.21
C LEU A 74 -3.37 4.93 16.43
N THR A 75 -3.61 4.94 15.12
CA THR A 75 -3.57 3.73 14.27
C THR A 75 -2.24 2.99 14.36
N ASP A 76 -1.11 3.71 14.42
CA ASP A 76 0.21 3.08 14.54
C ASP A 76 0.39 2.37 15.88
N ALA A 77 -0.12 2.95 16.97
CA ALA A 77 -0.11 2.31 18.29
C ALA A 77 -1.00 1.05 18.32
N ILE A 78 -2.15 1.06 17.64
CA ILE A 78 -3.02 -0.12 17.51
C ILE A 78 -2.26 -1.27 16.83
N ILE A 79 -1.61 -0.98 15.70
CA ILE A 79 -0.80 -1.96 14.97
C ILE A 79 0.40 -2.45 15.80
N ALA A 80 1.12 -1.54 16.45
CA ALA A 80 2.28 -1.89 17.26
C ALA A 80 1.91 -2.80 18.44
N GLN A 81 0.82 -2.51 19.14
CA GLN A 81 0.35 -3.34 20.26
C GLN A 81 -0.10 -4.72 19.78
N ALA A 82 -0.85 -4.79 18.67
CA ALA A 82 -1.22 -6.06 18.07
C ALA A 82 0.00 -6.90 17.67
N TYR A 83 1.01 -6.27 17.06
CA TYR A 83 2.28 -6.91 16.71
C TYR A 83 3.05 -7.42 17.94
N MET A 84 3.15 -6.60 19.00
CA MET A 84 3.87 -6.98 20.22
C MET A 84 3.17 -8.09 21.00
N ASN A 85 1.87 -8.29 20.83
CA ASN A 85 1.18 -9.43 21.45
C ASN A 85 1.44 -10.77 20.75
N LEU A 86 2.02 -10.74 19.54
CA LEU A 86 2.37 -11.96 18.81
C LEU A 86 3.59 -12.67 19.41
N THR A 87 3.63 -13.99 19.23
CA THR A 87 4.81 -14.81 19.49
C THR A 87 5.98 -14.40 18.59
N ALA A 88 7.21 -14.68 19.02
CA ALA A 88 8.40 -14.38 18.24
C ALA A 88 8.39 -14.99 16.84
N GLU A 89 7.76 -16.16 16.65
CA GLU A 89 7.64 -16.79 15.34
C GLU A 89 6.62 -16.06 14.45
N ASN A 90 5.45 -15.73 14.99
CA ASN A 90 4.42 -14.99 14.25
C ASN A 90 4.88 -13.57 13.89
N ARG A 91 5.68 -12.92 14.75
CA ARG A 91 6.29 -11.61 14.46
C ARG A 91 7.20 -11.61 13.23
N LYS A 92 7.77 -12.74 12.81
CA LYS A 92 8.57 -12.83 11.56
C LYS A 92 7.72 -12.75 10.30
N ARG A 93 6.40 -12.98 10.43
CA ARG A 93 5.44 -13.01 9.33
C ARG A 93 4.72 -11.68 9.12
N ILE A 94 4.77 -10.78 10.10
CA ILE A 94 4.07 -9.50 10.06
C ILE A 94 5.12 -8.38 10.01
N ILE A 95 4.98 -7.46 9.06
CA ILE A 95 5.92 -6.35 8.87
C ILE A 95 5.16 -5.02 8.99
N PRO A 96 5.17 -4.39 10.18
CA PRO A 96 4.49 -3.11 10.42
C PRO A 96 5.12 -1.93 9.66
N LEU A 97 4.29 -1.04 9.12
CA LEU A 97 4.69 0.26 8.58
C LEU A 97 3.93 1.40 9.30
N ILE A 98 4.59 2.55 9.45
CA ILE A 98 4.02 3.75 10.08
C ILE A 98 3.17 4.51 9.06
N CYS A 99 1.91 4.80 9.38
CA CYS A 99 1.05 5.62 8.50
C CYS A 99 0.28 6.74 9.21
N GLY A 100 0.18 6.73 10.54
CA GLY A 100 -0.69 7.60 11.36
C GLY A 100 -0.30 9.07 11.45
N PHE A 101 0.16 9.70 10.37
CA PHE A 101 0.51 11.12 10.35
C PHE A 101 -0.15 11.87 9.20
N SER A 102 -0.23 13.19 9.35
CA SER A 102 -0.67 14.07 8.28
C SER A 102 0.50 14.39 7.34
N PRO A 103 0.46 14.03 6.05
CA PRO A 103 1.52 14.31 5.07
C PRO A 103 1.63 15.80 4.71
N VAL A 104 0.76 16.64 5.29
CA VAL A 104 0.73 18.08 5.08
C VAL A 104 1.22 18.87 6.29
N ASP A 105 1.58 18.18 7.38
CA ASP A 105 2.17 18.78 8.59
C ASP A 105 3.70 18.65 8.57
N ARG A 106 4.40 19.78 8.65
CA ARG A 106 5.88 19.81 8.69
C ARG A 106 6.44 19.17 9.97
N TYR A 107 5.63 18.99 11.02
CA TYR A 107 5.99 18.22 12.21
C TYR A 107 5.77 16.70 12.07
N ALA A 108 5.28 16.21 10.93
CA ALA A 108 5.08 14.78 10.70
C ALA A 108 6.37 13.95 10.90
N ILE A 109 7.54 14.50 10.58
CA ILE A 109 8.82 13.84 10.90
C ILE A 109 9.02 13.64 12.42
N LYS A 110 8.64 14.63 13.25
CA LYS A 110 8.68 14.50 14.71
C LYS A 110 7.65 13.50 15.24
N HIS A 111 6.57 13.29 14.51
CA HIS A 111 5.64 12.21 14.81
C HIS A 111 6.28 10.83 14.55
N ILE A 112 6.90 10.64 13.37
CA ILE A 112 7.57 9.38 13.01
C ILE A 112 8.69 9.03 13.99
N GLU A 113 9.59 9.98 14.30
CA GLU A 113 10.65 9.81 15.30
C GLU A 113 10.05 9.33 16.65
N ARG A 114 8.97 9.98 17.11
CA ARG A 114 8.32 9.61 18.37
C ARG A 114 7.70 8.21 18.35
N ILE A 115 7.08 7.80 17.24
CA ILE A 115 6.52 6.45 17.11
C ILE A 115 7.62 5.40 17.14
N MET A 116 8.75 5.64 16.49
CA MET A 116 9.91 4.74 16.53
C MET A 116 10.53 4.66 17.94
N ASP A 117 10.62 5.79 18.65
CA ASP A 117 11.08 5.81 20.05
C ASP A 117 10.14 5.05 21.00
N LEU A 118 8.82 5.16 20.78
CA LEU A 118 7.81 4.47 21.59
C LEU A 118 7.78 2.96 21.32
N TYR A 119 8.08 2.54 20.09
CA TYR A 119 7.97 1.17 19.62
C TYR A 119 9.26 0.74 18.88
N PRO A 120 10.39 0.68 19.60
CA PRO A 120 11.68 0.36 18.98
C PRO A 120 11.63 -1.01 18.31
N SER A 121 12.21 -1.11 17.12
CA SER A 121 12.23 -2.33 16.31
C SER A 121 10.90 -2.88 15.79
N VAL A 122 9.79 -2.15 15.93
CA VAL A 122 8.49 -2.63 15.43
C VAL A 122 8.31 -2.34 13.95
N PHE A 123 8.56 -1.10 13.53
CA PHE A 123 8.25 -0.65 12.18
C PHE A 123 9.43 -0.81 11.23
N LYS A 124 9.15 -1.24 9.99
CA LYS A 124 10.16 -1.48 8.95
C LYS A 124 9.96 -0.66 7.68
N GLY A 125 9.08 0.33 7.72
CA GLY A 125 8.78 1.20 6.59
C GLY A 125 7.76 2.25 6.97
N ILE A 126 7.45 3.12 6.01
CA ILE A 126 6.52 4.24 6.18
C ILE A 126 5.47 4.16 5.09
N GLY A 127 4.21 4.11 5.47
CA GLY A 127 3.07 4.05 4.57
C GLY A 127 2.01 3.07 5.05
N GLU A 128 0.84 3.01 4.43
CA GLU A 128 0.45 3.80 3.26
C GLU A 128 0.30 5.30 3.55
N ILE A 129 1.03 6.14 2.82
CA ILE A 129 0.83 7.59 2.85
C ILE A 129 -0.29 7.93 1.86
N LEU A 130 -1.47 8.29 2.37
CA LEU A 130 -2.59 8.73 1.55
C LEU A 130 -2.41 10.16 1.06
N CYS A 131 -2.21 10.30 -0.25
CA CYS A 131 -2.15 11.57 -0.96
C CYS A 131 -3.42 11.79 -1.80
N ARG A 132 -3.30 12.21 -3.07
CA ARG A 132 -4.45 12.43 -3.95
C ARG A 132 -5.10 11.09 -4.30
N HIS A 133 -6.23 10.79 -3.66
CA HIS A 133 -6.97 9.53 -3.79
C HIS A 133 -8.47 9.83 -4.05
N ASP A 134 -8.90 9.90 -5.32
CA ASP A 134 -10.32 10.09 -5.72
C ASP A 134 -11.13 11.04 -4.80
N ASP A 135 -12.32 10.60 -4.39
CA ASP A 135 -13.23 11.28 -3.48
C ASP A 135 -12.63 11.44 -2.08
N LEU A 136 -11.75 10.53 -1.65
CA LEU A 136 -11.10 10.60 -0.33
C LEU A 136 -10.25 11.87 -0.18
N THR A 137 -9.65 12.35 -1.27
CA THR A 137 -8.95 13.65 -1.28
C THR A 137 -9.84 14.78 -0.80
N ASN A 138 -11.08 14.81 -1.28
CA ASN A 138 -12.04 15.85 -0.92
C ASN A 138 -12.63 15.56 0.46
N LEU A 139 -12.90 14.29 0.79
CA LEU A 139 -13.50 13.90 2.06
C LEU A 139 -12.55 14.06 3.25
N THR A 140 -11.24 14.21 3.06
CA THR A 140 -10.28 14.37 4.16
C THR A 140 -10.17 15.84 4.59
N TYR A 141 -10.21 16.12 5.89
CA TYR A 141 -10.00 17.45 6.42
C TYR A 141 -8.60 17.99 6.14
N GLY A 142 -8.52 19.31 5.92
CA GLY A 142 -7.27 20.03 5.68
C GLY A 142 -7.01 20.26 4.20
N GLN A 143 -5.77 20.60 3.86
CA GLN A 143 -5.36 20.75 2.46
C GLN A 143 -5.13 19.38 1.80
N PRO A 144 -5.41 19.21 0.50
CA PRO A 144 -5.11 17.99 -0.22
C PRO A 144 -3.63 17.59 -0.13
N ALA A 145 -3.39 16.38 0.34
CA ALA A 145 -2.06 15.78 0.42
C ALA A 145 -1.52 15.42 -0.98
N ARG A 146 -0.23 15.66 -1.18
CA ARG A 146 0.50 15.42 -2.45
C ARG A 146 1.87 14.89 -2.11
N VAL A 147 2.36 13.91 -2.87
CA VAL A 147 3.64 13.25 -2.59
C VAL A 147 4.83 14.23 -2.62
N ASN A 148 4.77 15.29 -3.42
CA ASN A 148 5.78 16.35 -3.46
C ASN A 148 5.54 17.50 -2.46
N HIS A 149 4.65 17.32 -1.47
CA HIS A 149 4.46 18.32 -0.43
C HIS A 149 5.71 18.39 0.46
N LYS A 150 6.22 19.61 0.71
CA LYS A 150 7.49 19.85 1.44
C LYS A 150 7.52 19.32 2.88
N ALA A 151 6.37 18.98 3.47
CA ALA A 151 6.31 18.30 4.76
C ALA A 151 6.82 16.85 4.70
N LEU A 152 6.75 16.20 3.54
CA LEU A 152 7.25 14.84 3.32
C LEU A 152 8.75 14.79 3.06
N PHE A 153 9.40 15.89 2.67
CA PHE A 153 10.82 15.89 2.30
C PHE A 153 11.73 15.40 3.43
N PRO A 154 11.59 15.88 4.70
CA PRO A 154 12.38 15.33 5.81
C PRO A 154 12.10 13.84 6.08
N ILE A 155 10.90 13.37 5.76
CA ILE A 155 10.51 11.96 5.90
C ILE A 155 11.19 11.11 4.83
N PHE A 156 11.27 11.61 3.60
CA PHE A 156 11.97 10.95 2.50
C PHE A 156 13.48 10.87 2.77
N ASP A 157 14.10 11.94 3.25
CA ASP A 157 15.51 11.93 3.67
C ASP A 157 15.75 10.93 4.80
N PHE A 158 14.91 10.96 5.84
CA PHE A 158 14.98 10.03 6.95
C PHE A 158 14.87 8.58 6.47
N ALA A 159 13.87 8.28 5.63
CA ALA A 159 13.68 6.94 5.10
C ALA A 159 14.87 6.47 4.26
N GLY A 160 15.47 7.34 3.44
CA GLY A 160 16.67 7.02 2.67
C GLY A 160 17.88 6.72 3.56
N GLN A 161 18.10 7.52 4.61
CA GLN A 161 19.18 7.32 5.57
C GLN A 161 19.06 5.99 6.33
N HIS A 162 17.82 5.61 6.66
CA HIS A 162 17.51 4.40 7.41
C HIS A 162 17.15 3.19 6.52
N GLN A 163 17.21 3.32 5.20
CA GLN A 163 16.83 2.29 4.23
C GLN A 163 15.41 1.75 4.45
N LEU A 164 14.50 2.64 4.84
CA LEU A 164 13.08 2.34 5.01
C LEU A 164 12.35 2.55 3.68
N PRO A 165 11.62 1.54 3.16
CA PRO A 165 10.74 1.74 2.02
C PRO A 165 9.56 2.65 2.40
N ILE A 166 9.15 3.46 1.43
CA ILE A 166 7.98 4.32 1.53
C ILE A 166 6.88 3.81 0.60
N LEU A 167 5.69 3.56 1.11
CA LEU A 167 4.51 3.22 0.32
C LEU A 167 3.55 4.42 0.25
N VAL A 168 3.22 4.86 -0.97
CA VAL A 168 2.35 6.02 -1.22
C VAL A 168 1.17 5.62 -2.10
N HIS A 169 -0.01 6.05 -1.68
CA HIS A 169 -1.20 6.06 -2.52
C HIS A 169 -1.41 7.44 -3.09
N GLN A 170 -1.15 7.56 -4.39
CA GLN A 170 -1.43 8.77 -5.14
C GLN A 170 -1.91 8.39 -6.53
N ASN A 171 -3.06 8.92 -6.93
CA ASN A 171 -3.53 8.78 -8.30
C ASN A 171 -2.58 9.50 -9.25
N ALA A 172 -2.35 8.91 -10.41
CA ALA A 172 -1.59 9.50 -11.50
C ALA A 172 -2.34 10.67 -12.17
N THR A 173 -3.66 10.79 -11.98
CA THR A 173 -4.47 11.92 -12.46
C THR A 173 -5.74 12.14 -11.64
N SER A 174 -6.45 13.22 -11.96
CA SER A 174 -7.75 13.56 -11.37
C SER A 174 -8.89 12.78 -12.04
N VAL A 175 -9.96 12.49 -11.31
CA VAL A 175 -11.19 11.83 -11.82
C VAL A 175 -11.73 12.47 -13.11
N GLY A 176 -11.70 13.81 -13.21
CA GLY A 176 -12.23 14.53 -14.37
C GLY A 176 -11.26 14.68 -15.57
N ARG A 177 -10.04 14.13 -15.49
CA ARG A 177 -8.99 14.28 -16.52
C ARG A 177 -8.30 12.96 -16.84
N THR A 178 -9.08 11.97 -17.23
CA THR A 178 -8.63 10.59 -17.53
C THR A 178 -7.60 10.50 -18.67
N ASN A 179 -7.56 11.50 -19.56
CA ASN A 179 -6.66 11.50 -20.74
C ASN A 179 -5.31 12.22 -20.47
N GLN A 180 -4.99 12.53 -19.22
CA GLN A 180 -3.77 13.25 -18.84
C GLN A 180 -3.17 12.60 -17.59
N LEU A 181 -1.85 12.67 -17.43
CA LEU A 181 -1.11 12.19 -16.26
C LEU A 181 -0.85 13.32 -15.25
N SER A 182 -1.91 14.04 -14.88
CA SER A 182 -1.83 15.35 -14.20
C SER A 182 -1.05 15.37 -12.89
N TYR A 183 -0.87 14.22 -12.24
CA TYR A 183 -0.22 14.10 -10.93
C TYR A 183 1.04 13.23 -10.95
N THR A 184 1.44 12.72 -12.12
CA THR A 184 2.63 11.86 -12.24
C THR A 184 3.93 12.66 -12.05
N ASP A 185 3.94 13.94 -12.43
CA ASP A 185 5.08 14.83 -12.20
C ASP A 185 5.40 14.98 -10.70
N GLU A 186 4.39 14.89 -9.82
CA GLU A 186 4.60 14.95 -8.37
C GLU A 186 5.37 13.70 -7.88
N ILE A 187 5.10 12.52 -8.45
CA ILE A 187 5.85 11.27 -8.19
C ILE A 187 7.27 11.38 -8.73
N ILE A 188 7.42 11.89 -9.96
CA ILE A 188 8.73 12.09 -10.60
C ILE A 188 9.61 13.04 -9.78
N GLU A 189 9.06 14.16 -9.30
CA GLU A 189 9.79 15.12 -8.48
C GLU A 189 10.34 14.46 -7.21
N MET A 190 9.56 13.59 -6.56
CA MET A 190 10.01 12.82 -5.40
C MET A 190 11.15 11.85 -5.78
N LEU A 191 10.98 11.08 -6.86
CA LEU A 191 11.98 10.12 -7.30
C LEU A 191 13.32 10.77 -7.68
N GLU A 192 13.27 11.96 -8.30
CA GLU A 192 14.44 12.74 -8.71
C GLU A 192 15.12 13.45 -7.54
N ALA A 193 14.34 14.00 -6.59
CA ALA A 193 14.87 14.70 -5.43
C ALA A 193 15.46 13.76 -4.37
N PHE A 194 14.93 12.54 -4.24
CA PHE A 194 15.34 11.57 -3.22
C PHE A 194 15.78 10.23 -3.82
N PRO A 195 16.88 10.20 -4.61
CA PRO A 195 17.32 9.01 -5.33
C PRO A 195 17.74 7.84 -4.42
N HIS A 196 18.06 8.11 -3.16
CA HIS A 196 18.41 7.09 -2.16
C HIS A 196 17.20 6.52 -1.41
N THR A 197 16.01 7.08 -1.62
CA THR A 197 14.78 6.67 -0.95
C THR A 197 13.98 5.78 -1.87
N THR A 198 13.62 4.59 -1.38
CA THR A 198 12.81 3.64 -2.14
C THR A 198 11.33 3.98 -2.01
N LEU A 199 10.66 4.20 -3.14
CA LEU A 199 9.22 4.46 -3.21
C LEU A 199 8.49 3.25 -3.79
N VAL A 200 7.39 2.87 -3.17
CA VAL A 200 6.39 1.92 -3.67
C VAL A 200 5.14 2.72 -4.00
N TRP A 201 4.81 2.77 -5.30
CA TRP A 201 3.63 3.48 -5.77
C TRP A 201 2.44 2.53 -5.83
N ALA A 202 1.51 2.71 -4.90
CA ALA A 202 0.38 1.81 -4.69
C ALA A 202 -0.49 1.70 -5.94
N HIS A 203 -0.90 0.47 -6.25
CA HIS A 203 -1.83 0.14 -7.34
C HIS A 203 -1.43 0.73 -8.71
N CYS A 204 -0.14 0.95 -8.95
CA CYS A 204 0.36 1.62 -10.16
C CYS A 204 -0.27 3.02 -10.40
N GLY A 205 -0.64 3.73 -9.33
CA GLY A 205 -1.19 5.08 -9.41
C GLY A 205 -2.63 5.17 -9.91
N VAL A 206 -3.40 4.10 -9.82
CA VAL A 206 -4.83 4.14 -10.15
C VAL A 206 -5.72 3.78 -8.98
N SER A 207 -6.93 4.29 -9.06
CA SER A 207 -7.98 4.08 -8.09
C SER A 207 -9.31 3.88 -8.79
N ARG A 208 -10.40 3.72 -8.02
CA ARG A 208 -11.71 3.33 -8.53
C ARG A 208 -12.22 4.19 -9.70
N ARG A 209 -12.01 5.51 -9.65
CA ARG A 209 -12.52 6.45 -10.66
C ARG A 209 -11.47 6.97 -11.63
N VAL A 210 -10.22 6.53 -11.49
CA VAL A 210 -9.13 6.91 -12.40
C VAL A 210 -8.91 5.80 -13.39
N ARG A 211 -9.09 6.13 -14.68
CA ARG A 211 -8.67 5.27 -15.78
C ARG A 211 -7.68 5.99 -16.69
N ILE A 212 -6.56 5.32 -16.93
CA ILE A 212 -5.49 5.77 -17.81
C ILE A 212 -5.37 4.78 -18.96
N GLU A 213 -5.42 5.29 -20.19
CA GLU A 213 -5.13 4.49 -21.38
C GLU A 213 -3.65 4.12 -21.41
N LYS A 214 -3.33 2.88 -21.82
CA LYS A 214 -1.94 2.38 -21.91
C LYS A 214 -1.14 2.56 -20.62
N LEU A 215 -1.77 2.39 -19.46
CA LEU A 215 -1.11 2.49 -18.14
C LEU A 215 0.18 1.65 -18.05
N HIS A 216 0.21 0.46 -18.67
CA HIS A 216 1.40 -0.37 -18.74
C HIS A 216 2.61 0.34 -19.39
N GLU A 217 2.42 1.16 -20.43
CA GLU A 217 3.51 1.93 -21.04
C GLU A 217 4.04 2.99 -20.06
N VAL A 218 3.17 3.64 -19.30
CA VAL A 218 3.54 4.63 -18.28
C VAL A 218 4.39 3.97 -17.18
N ILE A 219 3.92 2.84 -16.65
CA ILE A 219 4.63 2.10 -15.60
C ILE A 219 5.96 1.53 -16.12
N ASP A 220 5.99 0.96 -17.34
CA ASP A 220 7.23 0.47 -17.96
C ASP A 220 8.28 1.58 -18.08
N ASN A 221 7.89 2.75 -18.58
CA ASN A 221 8.78 3.89 -18.75
C ASN A 221 9.34 4.40 -17.42
N LEU A 222 8.50 4.50 -16.38
CA LEU A 222 8.93 4.95 -15.06
C LEU A 222 9.86 3.93 -14.39
N LEU A 223 9.54 2.63 -14.44
CA LEU A 223 10.39 1.59 -13.89
C LEU A 223 11.73 1.48 -14.63
N CYS A 224 11.77 1.74 -15.94
CA CYS A 224 13.04 1.83 -16.69
C CYS A 224 13.89 3.03 -16.26
N LYS A 225 13.27 4.17 -15.95
CA LYS A 225 13.97 5.43 -15.65
C LYS A 225 14.42 5.53 -14.20
N TYR A 226 13.62 5.06 -13.25
CA TYR A 226 13.83 5.29 -11.82
C TYR A 226 14.11 4.00 -11.05
N HIS A 227 15.39 3.76 -10.78
CA HIS A 227 15.87 2.60 -10.03
C HIS A 227 15.44 2.56 -8.56
N ASN A 228 14.78 3.60 -8.05
CA ASN A 228 14.22 3.70 -6.70
C ASN A 228 12.68 3.61 -6.67
N LEU A 229 12.01 3.41 -7.82
CA LEU A 229 10.57 3.14 -7.92
C LEU A 229 10.21 1.64 -7.93
N TYR A 230 9.29 1.25 -7.08
CA TYR A 230 8.57 -0.02 -7.08
C TYR A 230 7.08 0.26 -7.29
N VAL A 231 6.34 -0.77 -7.68
CA VAL A 231 4.87 -0.75 -7.70
C VAL A 231 4.34 -2.01 -7.05
N ASP A 232 3.11 -1.95 -6.55
CA ASP A 232 2.36 -3.15 -6.22
C ASP A 232 1.16 -3.32 -7.15
N TYR A 233 0.83 -4.59 -7.37
CA TYR A 233 -0.41 -5.03 -7.98
C TYR A 233 -1.35 -5.43 -6.87
N SER A 234 -1.98 -4.44 -6.24
CA SER A 234 -3.04 -4.65 -5.25
C SER A 234 -4.32 -3.93 -5.67
N TRP A 235 -5.44 -4.27 -5.03
CA TRP A 235 -6.74 -3.67 -5.30
C TRP A 235 -7.22 -3.82 -6.76
N LEU A 236 -7.86 -2.77 -7.30
CA LEU A 236 -8.63 -2.76 -8.55
C LEU A 236 -7.76 -2.71 -9.82
N VAL A 237 -6.48 -2.32 -9.73
CA VAL A 237 -5.61 -2.31 -10.92
C VAL A 237 -5.55 -3.69 -11.56
N PHE A 238 -5.56 -4.74 -10.73
CA PHE A 238 -5.51 -6.10 -11.23
C PHE A 238 -6.76 -6.47 -12.05
N ASP A 239 -7.95 -6.22 -11.54
CA ASP A 239 -9.20 -6.58 -12.23
C ASP A 239 -9.52 -5.64 -13.40
N HIS A 240 -8.98 -4.42 -13.41
CA HIS A 240 -9.28 -3.43 -14.45
C HIS A 240 -8.27 -3.42 -15.60
N TYR A 241 -7.03 -3.81 -15.34
CA TYR A 241 -5.92 -3.67 -16.28
C TYR A 241 -5.13 -4.95 -16.51
N ILE A 242 -4.74 -5.65 -15.45
CA ILE A 242 -3.76 -6.74 -15.52
C ILE A 242 -4.42 -8.05 -15.96
N CYS A 243 -5.58 -8.35 -15.39
CA CYS A 243 -6.30 -9.60 -15.61
C CYS A 243 -7.82 -9.35 -15.69
N PRO A 244 -8.30 -8.49 -16.61
CA PRO A 244 -9.71 -8.17 -16.72
C PRO A 244 -10.55 -9.43 -16.94
N GLN A 245 -11.60 -9.60 -16.14
CA GLN A 245 -12.48 -10.78 -16.19
C GLN A 245 -11.73 -12.11 -16.02
N GLY A 246 -10.59 -12.10 -15.32
CA GLY A 246 -9.74 -13.28 -15.13
C GLY A 246 -8.92 -13.69 -16.37
N GLN A 247 -8.84 -12.83 -17.38
CA GLN A 247 -8.02 -13.04 -18.58
C GLN A 247 -6.76 -12.16 -18.52
N PRO A 248 -5.56 -12.74 -18.40
CA PRO A 248 -4.30 -11.98 -18.38
C PRO A 248 -4.11 -11.13 -19.64
N ASP A 249 -3.81 -9.85 -19.47
CA ASP A 249 -3.44 -8.96 -20.58
C ASP A 249 -1.98 -9.18 -20.98
N GLU A 250 -1.72 -9.34 -22.29
CA GLU A 250 -0.39 -9.64 -22.81
C GLU A 250 0.65 -8.53 -22.53
N ASN A 251 0.24 -7.27 -22.50
CA ASN A 251 1.16 -6.17 -22.24
C ASN A 251 1.59 -6.15 -20.77
N TRP A 252 0.67 -6.47 -19.87
CA TRP A 252 0.98 -6.62 -18.45
C TRP A 252 1.82 -7.85 -18.14
N LEU A 253 1.62 -8.96 -18.87
CA LEU A 253 2.53 -10.11 -18.80
C LEU A 253 3.95 -9.69 -19.20
N LYS A 254 4.12 -9.03 -20.37
CA LYS A 254 5.43 -8.55 -20.85
C LYS A 254 6.11 -7.58 -19.89
N LEU A 255 5.36 -6.60 -19.37
CA LEU A 255 5.86 -5.65 -18.37
C LEU A 255 6.33 -6.37 -17.12
N THR A 256 5.54 -7.33 -16.64
CA THR A 256 5.85 -8.08 -15.42
C THR A 256 7.06 -8.99 -15.62
N GLU A 257 7.21 -9.64 -16.77
CA GLU A 257 8.43 -10.38 -17.12
C GLU A 257 9.67 -9.49 -17.10
N LYS A 258 9.55 -8.26 -17.62
CA LYS A 258 10.65 -7.30 -17.68
C LYS A 258 11.03 -6.76 -16.29
N HIS A 259 10.05 -6.50 -15.42
CA HIS A 259 10.25 -5.74 -14.17
C HIS A 259 9.90 -6.50 -12.89
N SER A 260 9.83 -7.83 -12.92
CA SER A 260 9.39 -8.66 -11.79
C SER A 260 10.12 -8.38 -10.46
N HIS A 261 11.37 -7.93 -10.52
CA HIS A 261 12.20 -7.53 -9.38
C HIS A 261 11.82 -6.18 -8.73
N ARG A 262 10.84 -5.46 -9.28
CA ARG A 262 10.31 -4.16 -8.81
C ARG A 262 8.79 -4.17 -8.57
N ILE A 263 8.15 -5.33 -8.69
CA ILE A 263 6.70 -5.51 -8.57
C ILE A 263 6.40 -6.44 -7.39
N CYS A 264 5.45 -6.04 -6.55
CA CYS A 264 4.91 -6.89 -5.48
C CYS A 264 3.42 -7.16 -5.72
N LEU A 265 2.88 -8.24 -5.13
CA LEU A 265 1.43 -8.47 -5.06
C LEU A 265 0.90 -8.00 -3.70
N GLY A 266 -0.34 -7.54 -3.64
CA GLY A 266 -0.97 -7.19 -2.36
C GLY A 266 -2.49 -7.38 -2.37
N SER A 267 -3.09 -7.60 -1.21
CA SER A 267 -4.52 -7.89 -1.09
C SER A 267 -5.40 -6.63 -1.06
N ASP A 268 -4.90 -5.55 -0.45
CA ASP A 268 -5.62 -4.30 -0.15
C ASP A 268 -6.94 -4.56 0.61
N ILE A 269 -6.86 -5.31 1.71
CA ILE A 269 -7.98 -5.54 2.63
C ILE A 269 -7.88 -4.67 3.89
N PHE A 270 -9.01 -4.46 4.55
CA PHE A 270 -9.18 -3.48 5.63
C PHE A 270 -9.78 -4.09 6.89
N GLY A 271 -8.94 -4.43 7.87
CA GLY A 271 -9.36 -4.87 9.21
C GLY A 271 -10.10 -6.20 9.31
N HIS A 272 -10.68 -6.69 8.22
CA HIS A 272 -11.44 -7.93 8.13
C HIS A 272 -10.80 -8.89 7.13
N PHE A 273 -10.40 -10.07 7.60
CA PHE A 273 -9.39 -10.89 6.89
C PHE A 273 -9.95 -12.10 6.14
N GLU A 274 -11.24 -12.42 6.29
CA GLU A 274 -11.87 -13.61 5.70
C GLU A 274 -11.76 -13.70 4.17
N SER A 275 -11.66 -12.54 3.49
CA SER A 275 -11.55 -12.47 2.03
C SER A 275 -10.11 -12.59 1.50
N LEU A 276 -9.10 -12.67 2.38
CA LEU A 276 -7.67 -12.69 1.99
C LEU A 276 -7.37 -13.79 0.96
N GLY A 277 -7.86 -15.01 1.19
CA GLY A 277 -7.65 -16.14 0.31
C GLY A 277 -8.26 -15.95 -1.09
N GLU A 278 -9.44 -15.35 -1.18
CA GLU A 278 -10.08 -15.01 -2.45
C GLU A 278 -9.34 -13.89 -3.18
N ARG A 279 -9.00 -12.82 -2.44
CA ARG A 279 -8.29 -11.63 -2.95
C ARG A 279 -6.93 -11.97 -3.54
N LEU A 280 -6.20 -12.90 -2.94
CA LEU A 280 -4.92 -13.36 -3.45
C LEU A 280 -5.06 -14.54 -4.43
N GLY A 281 -6.12 -15.35 -4.30
CA GLY A 281 -6.40 -16.46 -5.21
C GLY A 281 -6.63 -16.01 -6.65
N ARG A 282 -7.22 -14.83 -6.85
CA ARG A 282 -7.49 -14.25 -8.18
C ARG A 282 -6.24 -13.99 -9.03
N TYR A 283 -5.05 -13.91 -8.43
CA TYR A 283 -3.80 -13.76 -9.20
C TYR A 283 -3.43 -15.03 -9.98
N THR A 284 -4.00 -16.20 -9.63
CA THR A 284 -3.58 -17.50 -10.19
C THR A 284 -3.58 -17.56 -11.73
N PRO A 285 -4.62 -17.12 -12.47
CA PRO A 285 -4.60 -17.16 -13.94
C PRO A 285 -3.46 -16.34 -14.54
N PHE A 286 -3.14 -15.18 -13.93
CA PHE A 286 -2.04 -14.33 -14.36
C PHE A 286 -0.68 -14.97 -14.05
N LEU A 287 -0.51 -15.49 -12.84
CA LEU A 287 0.73 -16.14 -12.41
C LEU A 287 1.04 -17.42 -13.19
N ASP A 288 0.01 -18.16 -13.61
CA ASP A 288 0.16 -19.37 -14.43
C ASP A 288 0.73 -19.10 -15.84
N CYS A 289 0.68 -17.85 -16.30
CA CYS A 289 1.24 -17.43 -17.59
C CYS A 289 2.67 -16.88 -17.51
N LEU A 290 3.22 -16.67 -16.31
CA LEU A 290 4.55 -16.11 -16.12
C LEU A 290 5.62 -17.19 -16.09
N SER A 291 6.84 -16.82 -16.46
CA SER A 291 8.03 -17.62 -16.23
C SER A 291 8.21 -17.90 -14.73
N LYS A 292 8.85 -19.04 -14.42
CA LYS A 292 9.07 -19.45 -13.03
C LYS A 292 9.78 -18.37 -12.21
N GLU A 293 10.82 -17.76 -12.78
CA GLU A 293 11.59 -16.70 -12.11
C GLU A 293 10.74 -15.46 -11.83
N THR A 294 10.00 -14.99 -12.84
CA THR A 294 9.11 -13.84 -12.69
C THR A 294 8.02 -14.10 -11.66
N CYS A 295 7.41 -15.28 -11.69
CA CYS A 295 6.41 -15.69 -10.71
C CYS A 295 6.98 -15.70 -9.28
N GLU A 296 8.16 -16.29 -9.05
CA GLU A 296 8.83 -16.28 -7.74
C GLU A 296 9.16 -14.85 -7.27
N ASN A 297 9.58 -13.99 -8.19
CA ASN A 297 9.90 -12.59 -7.89
C ASN A 297 8.69 -11.83 -7.38
N VAL A 298 7.59 -11.81 -8.13
CA VAL A 298 6.39 -11.05 -7.76
C VAL A 298 5.66 -11.66 -6.55
N CYS A 299 5.70 -12.99 -6.41
CA CYS A 299 5.02 -13.64 -5.29
C CYS A 299 5.75 -13.41 -3.96
N THR A 300 7.09 -13.44 -3.93
CA THR A 300 7.82 -13.44 -2.64
C THR A 300 9.15 -12.69 -2.65
N LYS A 301 10.02 -12.89 -3.65
CA LYS A 301 11.43 -12.42 -3.53
C LYS A 301 11.54 -10.91 -3.54
N THR A 302 10.72 -10.22 -4.34
CA THR A 302 10.75 -8.75 -4.42
C THR A 302 10.34 -8.14 -3.08
N ALA A 303 9.20 -8.56 -2.52
CA ALA A 303 8.73 -8.08 -1.22
C ALA A 303 9.69 -8.45 -0.06
N ASN A 304 10.27 -9.66 -0.06
CA ASN A 304 11.25 -10.05 0.95
C ASN A 304 12.52 -9.17 0.94
N ARG A 305 13.04 -8.85 -0.25
CA ARG A 305 14.18 -7.95 -0.40
C ARG A 305 13.83 -6.51 0.02
N LEU A 306 12.63 -6.05 -0.32
CA LEU A 306 12.17 -4.70 -0.05
C LEU A 306 11.87 -4.45 1.43
N TYR A 307 11.21 -5.40 2.11
CA TYR A 307 10.67 -5.19 3.46
C TYR A 307 11.30 -6.06 4.53
N ALA A 308 11.50 -7.35 4.26
CA ALA A 308 11.96 -8.29 5.29
C ALA A 308 13.45 -8.12 5.65
N SER A 309 14.24 -7.63 4.68
CA SER A 309 15.69 -7.41 4.80
C SER A 309 16.05 -6.11 5.52
N VAL A 310 15.06 -5.25 5.77
CA VAL A 310 15.23 -3.98 6.48
C VAL A 310 15.57 -4.25 7.95
N LEU A 311 16.67 -3.66 8.40
CA LEU A 311 17.05 -3.66 9.80
C LEU A 311 16.07 -2.76 10.58
N PRO A 312 15.54 -3.21 11.72
CA PRO A 312 14.75 -2.34 12.57
C PRO A 312 15.55 -1.09 12.96
N VAL A 313 14.88 0.07 12.93
CA VAL A 313 15.36 1.34 13.49
C VAL A 313 14.97 1.42 14.97
#